data_AF-A0A355FZI3-F1
#
_entry.id   AF-A0A355FZI3-F1
#
_cell.length_a   1.000
_cell.length_b   1.000
_cell.length_c   1.000
_cell.angle_alpha   90.00
_cell.angle_beta   90.00
_cell.angle_gamma   90.00
#
_symmetry.space_group_name_H-M   'P 1'
#
loop_
_entity.id
_entity.type
_entity.pdbx_description
1 polymer ?
#
loop_
_entity_poly.entity_id
_entity_poly.type
_entity_poly.pdbx_seq_one_letter_code
_entity_poly.pdbx_strand_id
1 'polypeptide(L)'
;KRCNDFGAGGVSVAIGELADGLEIDLNAVPKKYDGLDGTELAISESQERMAVVIEAENKDAFLRLADSENLQACPVAVVKAEPRLVMNWNGKKIVDISREFLNSNGADKHIDITPVAGKYEDKTVSGSFAEELKAVAGDLNTCSKRGLSERFDSTIGAGTVLMPFGG
;
A
#
# COMPACT_ATOMS: atom_id res chain seq x y z
N LYS A 1 -12.32 14.91 3.02
CA LYS A 1 -12.26 13.88 1.96
C LYS A 1 -10.90 13.20 2.02
N ARG A 2 -10.85 11.89 2.27
CA ARG A 2 -9.62 11.08 2.44
C ARG A 2 -9.74 9.82 1.58
N CYS A 3 -8.64 9.26 1.13
CA CYS A 3 -8.58 7.95 0.50
C CYS A 3 -7.35 7.19 0.98
N ASN A 4 -7.42 5.86 0.95
CA ASN A 4 -6.33 4.98 1.34
C ASN A 4 -6.35 3.72 0.46
N ASP A 5 -5.18 3.22 0.07
CA ASP A 5 -5.06 1.95 -0.64
C ASP A 5 -5.11 0.76 0.33
N PHE A 6 -5.52 -0.40 -0.17
CA PHE A 6 -5.50 -1.63 0.60
C PHE A 6 -4.12 -2.30 0.46
N GLY A 7 -3.26 -2.05 1.44
CA GLY A 7 -2.00 -2.75 1.61
C GLY A 7 -2.06 -3.77 2.75
N ALA A 8 -1.11 -3.65 3.67
CA ALA A 8 -1.00 -4.52 4.84
C ALA A 8 -2.19 -4.36 5.80
N GLY A 9 -2.69 -5.47 6.34
CA GLY A 9 -3.81 -5.50 7.29
C GLY A 9 -5.21 -5.31 6.68
N GLY A 10 -5.30 -5.16 5.36
CA GLY A 10 -6.55 -5.27 4.61
C GLY A 10 -7.63 -4.25 4.99
N VAL A 11 -8.88 -4.69 5.06
CA VAL A 11 -10.04 -3.85 5.39
C VAL A 11 -9.86 -3.18 6.76
N SER A 12 -9.28 -3.91 7.71
CA SER A 12 -9.12 -3.46 9.09
C SER A 12 -8.26 -2.21 9.22
N VAL A 13 -7.18 -2.14 8.44
CA VAL A 13 -6.24 -1.01 8.46
C VAL A 13 -6.67 0.04 7.43
N ALA A 14 -6.89 -0.37 6.18
CA ALA A 14 -7.16 0.56 5.08
C ALA A 14 -8.40 1.44 5.34
N ILE A 15 -9.49 0.84 5.85
CA ILE A 15 -10.69 1.59 6.22
C ILE A 15 -10.53 2.18 7.62
N GLY A 16 -9.99 1.43 8.58
CA GLY A 16 -9.84 1.85 9.98
C GLY A 16 -9.03 3.14 10.16
N GLU A 17 -8.08 3.43 9.29
CA GLU A 17 -7.27 4.66 9.34
C GLU A 17 -7.97 5.90 8.81
N LEU A 18 -9.09 5.75 8.09
CA LEU A 18 -9.74 6.88 7.42
C LEU A 18 -10.45 7.84 8.38
N ALA A 19 -10.98 7.33 9.50
CA ALA A 19 -11.73 8.10 10.50
C ALA A 19 -11.65 7.45 11.89
N ASP A 20 -11.91 8.24 12.94
CA ASP A 20 -11.79 7.78 14.33
C ASP A 20 -12.94 6.88 14.79
N GLY A 21 -14.13 7.07 14.20
CA GLY A 21 -15.31 6.26 14.45
C GLY A 21 -15.84 5.67 13.14
N LEU A 22 -15.87 4.36 13.04
CA LEU A 22 -16.24 3.64 11.83
C LEU A 22 -17.08 2.41 12.16
N GLU A 23 -18.18 2.26 11.43
CA GLU A 23 -18.97 1.04 11.40
C GLU A 23 -18.88 0.44 10.00
N ILE A 24 -18.27 -0.73 9.90
CA ILE A 24 -18.00 -1.45 8.65
C ILE A 24 -18.94 -2.64 8.56
N ASP A 25 -19.60 -2.80 7.41
CA ASP A 25 -20.34 -4.00 7.05
C ASP A 25 -19.50 -4.89 6.14
N LEU A 26 -18.98 -5.99 6.70
CA LEU A 26 -18.16 -6.94 5.96
C LEU A 26 -18.96 -7.74 4.93
N ASN A 27 -20.30 -7.79 5.03
CA ASN A 27 -21.13 -8.43 4.00
C ASN A 27 -21.21 -7.59 2.73
N ALA A 28 -21.00 -6.27 2.84
CA ALA A 28 -21.00 -5.35 1.70
C ALA A 28 -19.68 -5.38 0.92
N VAL A 29 -18.60 -5.93 1.51
CA VAL A 29 -17.29 -6.03 0.86
C VAL A 29 -17.37 -7.06 -0.27
N PRO A 30 -17.08 -6.67 -1.54
CA PRO A 30 -17.11 -7.58 -2.67
C PRO A 30 -16.08 -8.70 -2.49
N LYS A 31 -16.52 -9.93 -2.73
CA LYS A 31 -15.70 -11.14 -2.61
C LYS A 31 -15.55 -11.81 -3.97
N LYS A 32 -14.34 -12.28 -4.25
CA LYS A 32 -14.05 -13.10 -5.44
C LYS A 32 -14.37 -14.58 -5.21
N TYR A 33 -14.24 -15.04 -3.97
CA TYR A 33 -14.45 -16.43 -3.57
C TYR A 33 -15.54 -16.51 -2.50
N ASP A 34 -16.40 -17.50 -2.62
CA ASP A 34 -17.31 -17.87 -1.54
C ASP A 34 -16.58 -18.66 -0.46
N GLY A 35 -17.12 -18.63 0.77
CA GLY A 35 -16.61 -19.41 1.89
C GLY A 35 -15.61 -18.67 2.81
N LEU A 36 -15.25 -17.43 2.52
CA LEU A 36 -14.44 -16.61 3.43
C LEU A 36 -15.22 -16.28 4.70
N ASP A 37 -14.56 -16.43 5.85
CA ASP A 37 -15.12 -16.00 7.12
C ASP A 37 -14.94 -14.50 7.37
N GLY A 38 -15.59 -13.98 8.42
CA GLY A 38 -15.53 -12.56 8.76
C GLY A 38 -14.11 -12.07 9.10
N THR A 39 -13.25 -12.93 9.66
CA THR A 39 -11.87 -12.58 10.00
C THR A 39 -11.04 -12.46 8.74
N GLU A 40 -11.14 -13.44 7.83
CA GLU A 40 -10.44 -13.43 6.54
C GLU A 40 -10.85 -12.23 5.69
N LEU A 41 -12.14 -11.87 5.70
CA LEU A 41 -12.61 -10.63 5.05
C LEU A 41 -12.00 -9.38 5.69
N ALA A 42 -11.96 -9.30 7.02
CA ALA A 42 -11.44 -8.15 7.74
C ALA A 42 -9.93 -7.93 7.51
N ILE A 43 -9.14 -8.99 7.37
CA ILE A 43 -7.68 -8.91 7.18
C ILE A 43 -7.24 -9.14 5.73
N SER A 44 -8.18 -9.30 4.79
CA SER A 44 -7.84 -9.61 3.40
C SER A 44 -6.98 -8.52 2.77
N GLU A 45 -5.81 -8.88 2.25
CA GLU A 45 -4.85 -8.01 1.53
C GLU A 45 -4.94 -8.19 0.00
N SER A 46 -6.15 -8.52 -0.49
CA SER A 46 -6.39 -8.58 -1.93
C SER A 46 -5.99 -7.27 -2.60
N GLN A 47 -5.27 -7.37 -3.71
CA GLN A 47 -4.69 -6.24 -4.44
C GLN A 47 -5.75 -5.39 -5.14
N GLU A 48 -5.34 -4.22 -5.65
CA GLU A 48 -6.13 -3.35 -6.54
C GLU A 48 -7.43 -2.84 -5.90
N ARG A 49 -7.39 -2.50 -4.61
CA ARG A 49 -8.52 -1.92 -3.88
C ARG A 49 -8.15 -0.58 -3.26
N MET A 50 -9.13 0.33 -3.20
CA MET A 50 -8.99 1.65 -2.59
C MET A 50 -10.24 1.99 -1.78
N ALA A 51 -10.05 2.53 -0.58
CA ALA A 51 -11.12 3.03 0.27
C ALA A 51 -11.18 4.55 0.17
N VAL A 52 -12.37 5.12 0.02
CA VAL A 52 -12.57 6.56 -0.19
C VAL A 52 -13.66 7.07 0.74
N VAL A 53 -13.37 8.14 1.48
CA VAL A 53 -14.35 8.85 2.32
C VAL A 53 -14.93 10.02 1.56
N ILE A 54 -16.24 9.98 1.38
CA ILE A 54 -17.03 11.01 0.70
C ILE A 54 -18.14 11.52 1.62
N GLU A 55 -18.62 12.73 1.35
CA GLU A 55 -19.82 13.25 2.00
C GLU A 55 -21.03 12.44 1.57
N ALA A 56 -21.99 12.24 2.48
CA ALA A 56 -23.16 11.40 2.23
C ALA A 56 -23.99 11.84 1.01
N GLU A 57 -24.13 13.15 0.80
CA GLU A 57 -24.84 13.75 -0.34
C GLU A 57 -24.17 13.42 -1.70
N ASN A 58 -22.88 13.12 -1.70
CA ASN A 58 -22.11 12.85 -2.92
C ASN A 58 -22.07 11.36 -3.29
N LYS A 59 -22.65 10.47 -2.46
CA LYS A 59 -22.60 9.01 -2.66
C LYS A 59 -23.06 8.59 -4.06
N ASP A 60 -24.25 9.01 -4.46
CA ASP A 60 -24.82 8.56 -5.72
C ASP A 60 -24.09 9.15 -6.93
N ALA A 61 -23.57 10.37 -6.81
CA ALA A 61 -22.74 10.98 -7.85
C ALA A 61 -21.41 10.23 -8.02
N PHE A 62 -20.77 9.86 -6.92
CA PHE A 62 -19.52 9.09 -6.93
C PHE A 62 -19.71 7.71 -7.56
N LEU A 63 -20.77 6.98 -7.18
CA LEU A 63 -21.06 5.66 -7.74
C LEU A 63 -21.31 5.72 -9.25
N ARG A 64 -22.03 6.74 -9.74
CA ARG A 64 -22.24 6.94 -11.19
C ARG A 64 -20.94 7.23 -11.93
N LEU A 65 -20.05 8.04 -11.37
CA LEU A 65 -18.76 8.36 -11.98
C LEU A 65 -17.83 7.14 -12.02
N ALA A 66 -17.79 6.37 -10.93
CA ALA A 66 -17.04 5.11 -10.90
C ALA A 66 -17.53 4.13 -11.97
N ASP A 67 -18.85 3.96 -12.10
CA ASP A 67 -19.47 3.12 -13.11
C ASP A 67 -19.13 3.58 -14.55
N SER A 68 -19.12 4.90 -14.81
CA SER A 68 -18.73 5.44 -16.12
C SER A 68 -17.27 5.16 -16.51
N GLU A 69 -16.40 4.92 -15.53
CA GLU A 69 -15.00 4.52 -15.70
C GLU A 69 -14.82 2.99 -15.63
N ASN A 70 -15.91 2.21 -15.61
CA ASN A 70 -15.91 0.76 -15.47
C ASN A 70 -15.22 0.27 -14.17
N LEU A 71 -15.38 1.03 -13.08
CA LEU A 71 -14.88 0.70 -11.75
C LEU A 71 -16.00 0.24 -10.84
N GLN A 72 -15.78 -0.88 -10.14
CA GLN A 72 -16.71 -1.35 -9.11
C GLN A 72 -16.52 -0.56 -7.81
N ALA A 73 -17.53 0.22 -7.42
CA ALA A 73 -17.56 0.94 -6.15
C ALA A 73 -18.77 0.50 -5.31
N CYS A 74 -18.55 0.30 -4.00
CA CYS A 74 -19.61 -0.09 -3.08
C CYS A 74 -19.47 0.62 -1.73
N PRO A 75 -20.57 1.09 -1.13
CA PRO A 75 -20.54 1.61 0.23
C PRO A 75 -20.42 0.45 1.23
N VAL A 76 -19.32 0.43 1.99
CA VAL A 76 -19.02 -0.65 2.95
C VAL A 76 -18.93 -0.18 4.40
N ALA A 77 -18.88 1.14 4.63
CA ALA A 77 -18.70 1.69 5.97
C ALA A 77 -19.39 3.05 6.13
N VAL A 78 -19.72 3.39 7.37
CA VAL A 78 -20.27 4.69 7.76
C VAL A 78 -19.41 5.28 8.87
N VAL A 79 -19.04 6.55 8.72
CA VAL A 79 -18.36 7.30 9.78
C VAL A 79 -19.35 7.60 10.90
N LYS A 80 -18.96 7.30 12.14
CA LYS A 80 -19.76 7.52 13.35
C LYS A 80 -19.06 8.53 14.26
N ALA A 81 -19.84 9.23 15.08
CA ALA A 81 -19.30 10.16 16.07
C ALA A 81 -18.61 9.42 17.24
N GLU A 82 -19.04 8.20 17.55
CA GLU A 82 -18.43 7.37 18.58
C GLU A 82 -17.05 6.87 18.10
N PRO A 83 -15.94 7.13 18.82
CA PRO A 83 -14.58 6.84 18.38
C PRO A 83 -14.22 5.36 18.57
N ARG A 84 -14.87 4.50 17.79
CA ARG A 84 -14.69 3.04 17.80
C ARG A 84 -14.63 2.48 16.39
N LEU A 85 -13.84 1.43 16.22
CA LEU A 85 -13.84 0.59 15.02
C LEU A 85 -14.76 -0.60 15.27
N VAL A 86 -15.86 -0.64 14.54
CA VAL A 86 -16.86 -1.70 14.61
C VAL A 86 -16.93 -2.40 13.27
N MET A 87 -16.83 -3.74 13.26
CA MET A 87 -17.06 -4.55 12.06
C MET A 87 -18.18 -5.55 12.30
N ASN A 88 -19.19 -5.51 11.45
CA ASN A 88 -20.33 -6.40 11.47
C ASN A 88 -20.22 -7.42 10.34
N TRP A 89 -20.49 -8.68 10.64
CA TRP A 89 -20.55 -9.77 9.66
C TRP A 89 -21.69 -10.72 10.02
N ASN A 90 -22.56 -11.02 9.05
CA ASN A 90 -23.75 -11.86 9.26
C ASN A 90 -24.56 -11.53 10.54
N GLY A 91 -24.82 -10.24 10.77
CA GLY A 91 -25.58 -9.76 11.93
C GLY A 91 -24.85 -9.82 13.28
N LYS A 92 -23.55 -10.20 13.29
CA LYS A 92 -22.72 -10.25 14.50
C LYS A 92 -21.63 -9.20 14.44
N LYS A 93 -21.39 -8.54 15.57
CA LYS A 93 -20.26 -7.65 15.75
C LYS A 93 -19.01 -8.47 16.05
N ILE A 94 -18.12 -8.63 15.08
CA ILE A 94 -16.91 -9.45 15.20
C ILE A 94 -15.69 -8.65 15.63
N VAL A 95 -15.70 -7.33 15.41
CA VAL A 95 -14.71 -6.37 15.91
C VAL A 95 -15.44 -5.23 16.61
N ASP A 96 -15.00 -4.91 17.82
CA ASP A 96 -15.49 -3.77 18.60
C ASP A 96 -14.37 -3.21 19.48
N ILE A 97 -13.59 -2.27 18.94
CA ILE A 97 -12.37 -1.77 19.59
C ILE A 97 -12.41 -0.25 19.66
N SER A 98 -11.99 0.33 20.79
CA SER A 98 -11.90 1.79 20.92
C SER A 98 -10.72 2.34 20.10
N ARG A 99 -10.90 3.55 19.55
CA ARG A 99 -9.84 4.26 18.85
C ARG A 99 -8.62 4.50 19.73
N GLU A 100 -8.85 4.82 21.00
CA GLU A 100 -7.80 5.00 22.00
C GLU A 100 -6.92 3.75 22.12
N PHE A 101 -7.52 2.55 22.18
CA PHE A 101 -6.76 1.32 22.27
C PHE A 101 -5.96 1.03 21.00
N LEU A 102 -6.56 1.23 19.81
CA LEU A 102 -5.86 1.08 18.53
C LEU A 102 -4.65 2.03 18.41
N ASN A 103 -4.78 3.24 18.97
CA ASN A 103 -3.72 4.24 18.96
C ASN A 103 -2.69 4.06 20.07
N SER A 104 -2.88 3.10 20.98
CA SER A 104 -1.84 2.77 21.94
C SER A 104 -0.69 2.13 21.15
N ASN A 105 0.48 2.80 21.11
CA ASN A 105 1.67 2.36 20.35
C ASN A 105 2.28 1.02 20.85
N GLY A 106 1.51 0.19 21.54
CA GLY A 106 1.97 -0.98 22.24
C GLY A 106 2.87 -0.63 23.43
N ALA A 107 3.82 -1.52 23.71
CA ALA A 107 4.85 -1.30 24.72
C ALA A 107 6.07 -0.59 24.12
N ASP A 108 6.71 0.26 24.91
CA ASP A 108 7.94 0.94 24.53
C ASP A 108 9.04 -0.07 24.17
N LYS A 109 9.58 0.05 22.95
CA LYS A 109 10.63 -0.82 22.43
C LYS A 109 11.99 -0.25 22.82
N HIS A 110 12.79 -1.04 23.53
CA HIS A 110 14.17 -0.69 23.88
C HIS A 110 15.11 -1.71 23.22
N ILE A 111 16.17 -1.21 22.57
CA ILE A 111 17.22 -2.05 22.01
C ILE A 111 18.58 -1.47 22.38
N ASP A 112 19.43 -2.29 23.00
CA ASP A 112 20.82 -1.97 23.22
C ASP A 112 21.63 -2.51 22.05
N ILE A 113 22.27 -1.62 21.30
CA ILE A 113 23.16 -2.00 20.20
C ILE A 113 24.60 -1.59 20.51
N THR A 114 25.53 -2.46 20.15
CA THR A 114 26.95 -2.11 20.07
C THR A 114 27.30 -1.97 18.59
N PRO A 115 27.52 -0.74 18.08
CA PRO A 115 27.90 -0.57 16.69
C PRO A 115 29.29 -1.16 16.46
N VAL A 116 29.41 -2.01 15.45
CA VAL A 116 30.70 -2.52 14.98
C VAL A 116 31.13 -1.63 13.82
N ALA A 117 32.37 -1.13 13.85
CA ALA A 117 32.93 -0.39 12.73
C ALA A 117 32.93 -1.29 11.48
N GLY A 118 32.36 -0.79 10.38
CA GLY A 118 32.46 -1.46 9.09
C GLY A 118 33.93 -1.65 8.72
N LYS A 119 34.31 -2.84 8.26
CA LYS A 119 35.63 -3.08 7.70
C LYS A 119 35.62 -2.55 6.26
N TYR A 120 36.49 -1.58 5.99
CA TYR A 120 36.80 -1.22 4.61
C TYR A 120 37.96 -2.10 4.16
N GLU A 121 37.72 -2.96 3.19
CA GLU A 121 38.78 -3.70 2.53
C GLU A 121 39.20 -2.90 1.30
N ASP A 122 40.47 -2.51 1.26
CA ASP A 122 41.05 -1.92 0.06
C ASP A 122 40.92 -2.92 -1.09
N LYS A 123 40.28 -2.50 -2.18
CA LYS A 123 40.28 -3.29 -3.41
C LYS A 123 41.69 -3.26 -3.98
N THR A 124 42.37 -4.41 -3.94
CA THR A 124 43.59 -4.61 -4.70
C THR A 124 43.25 -4.60 -6.19
N VAL A 125 43.74 -3.61 -6.90
CA VAL A 125 43.66 -3.53 -8.37
C VAL A 125 44.81 -4.35 -8.93
N SER A 126 44.50 -5.36 -9.73
CA SER A 126 45.48 -6.30 -10.27
C SER A 126 45.31 -6.44 -11.77
N GLY A 127 46.03 -5.63 -12.53
CA GLY A 127 45.97 -5.66 -13.99
C GLY A 127 46.42 -4.35 -14.61
N SER A 128 46.43 -4.31 -15.92
CA SER A 128 46.56 -3.06 -16.66
C SER A 128 45.30 -2.22 -16.52
N PHE A 129 45.43 -0.90 -16.72
CA PHE A 129 44.30 0.02 -16.75
C PHE A 129 43.18 -0.46 -17.70
N ALA A 130 43.54 -1.01 -18.86
CA ALA A 130 42.57 -1.48 -19.85
C ALA A 130 41.77 -2.71 -19.38
N GLU A 131 42.40 -3.62 -18.62
CA GLU A 131 41.73 -4.81 -18.07
C GLU A 131 40.76 -4.43 -16.95
N GLU A 132 41.22 -3.57 -16.04
CA GLU A 132 40.42 -3.12 -14.89
C GLU A 132 39.25 -2.24 -15.33
N LEU A 133 39.44 -1.37 -16.32
CA LEU A 133 38.35 -0.59 -16.89
C LEU A 133 37.28 -1.49 -17.52
N LYS A 134 37.67 -2.57 -18.21
CA LYS A 134 36.71 -3.55 -18.76
C LYS A 134 36.01 -4.33 -17.66
N ALA A 135 36.73 -4.71 -16.60
CA ALA A 135 36.17 -5.40 -15.45
C ALA A 135 35.10 -4.54 -14.75
N VAL A 136 35.41 -3.27 -14.50
CA VAL A 136 34.44 -2.31 -13.98
C VAL A 136 33.26 -2.17 -14.93
N ALA A 137 33.49 -1.85 -16.21
CA ALA A 137 32.40 -1.63 -17.17
C ALA A 137 31.49 -2.86 -17.38
N GLY A 138 31.99 -4.08 -17.15
CA GLY A 138 31.24 -5.33 -17.19
C GLY A 138 30.55 -5.70 -15.87
N ASP A 139 30.92 -5.07 -14.75
CA ASP A 139 30.34 -5.33 -13.43
C ASP A 139 28.87 -4.92 -13.40
N LEU A 140 28.01 -5.82 -12.91
CA LEU A 140 26.55 -5.61 -12.89
C LEU A 140 26.13 -4.38 -12.09
N ASN A 141 26.94 -3.89 -11.14
CA ASN A 141 26.63 -2.67 -10.40
C ASN A 141 26.86 -1.42 -11.24
N THR A 142 27.84 -1.41 -12.16
CA THR A 142 28.25 -0.21 -12.90
C THR A 142 27.88 -0.21 -14.38
N CYS A 143 27.67 -1.39 -14.98
CA CYS A 143 27.37 -1.52 -16.40
C CYS A 143 26.06 -0.81 -16.79
N SER A 144 25.86 -0.64 -18.09
CA SER A 144 24.66 0.02 -18.63
C SER A 144 23.37 -0.65 -18.15
N LYS A 145 22.48 0.14 -17.56
CA LYS A 145 21.14 -0.31 -17.14
C LYS A 145 20.10 -0.28 -18.28
N ARG A 146 20.54 0.02 -19.50
CA ARG A 146 19.67 0.17 -20.68
C ARG A 146 18.71 -1.01 -20.87
N GLY A 147 19.24 -2.24 -20.75
CA GLY A 147 18.42 -3.44 -20.92
C GLY A 147 17.32 -3.61 -19.88
N LEU A 148 17.45 -3.05 -18.68
CA LEU A 148 16.36 -3.03 -17.69
C LEU A 148 15.36 -1.93 -18.00
N SER A 149 15.85 -0.72 -18.28
CA SER A 149 15.00 0.44 -18.54
C SER A 149 14.17 0.32 -19.82
N GLU A 150 14.68 -0.33 -20.88
CA GLU A 150 13.93 -0.58 -22.12
C GLU A 150 12.76 -1.56 -21.95
N ARG A 151 12.66 -2.25 -20.80
CA ARG A 151 11.51 -3.11 -20.47
C ARG A 151 10.29 -2.33 -19.98
N PHE A 152 10.46 -1.04 -19.69
CA PHE A 152 9.41 -0.19 -19.16
C PHE A 152 9.15 0.96 -20.14
N ASP A 153 7.87 1.22 -20.41
CA ASP A 153 7.45 2.38 -21.20
C ASP A 153 7.61 3.65 -20.36
N SER A 154 8.33 4.64 -20.88
CA SER A 154 8.51 5.96 -20.25
C SER A 154 7.78 7.08 -21.00
N THR A 155 7.08 6.75 -22.07
CA THR A 155 6.42 7.67 -23.01
C THR A 155 4.93 7.85 -22.74
N ILE A 156 4.27 6.90 -22.06
CA ILE A 156 2.85 6.99 -21.73
C ILE A 156 2.62 7.99 -20.59
N GLY A 157 1.71 8.95 -20.84
CA GLY A 157 1.33 10.02 -19.91
C GLY A 157 1.75 11.41 -20.42
N ALA A 158 0.97 12.44 -20.10
CA ALA A 158 1.22 13.79 -20.61
C ALA A 158 2.35 14.55 -19.88
N GLY A 159 3.02 13.90 -18.92
CA GLY A 159 3.95 14.54 -17.97
C GLY A 159 5.43 14.27 -18.22
N THR A 160 5.81 13.39 -19.14
CA THR A 160 7.24 13.08 -19.38
C THR A 160 7.87 14.11 -20.31
N VAL A 161 8.81 14.90 -19.77
CA VAL A 161 9.59 15.89 -20.55
C VAL A 161 11.01 15.38 -20.85
N LEU A 162 11.62 14.64 -19.93
CA LEU A 162 12.97 14.07 -20.09
C LEU A 162 12.87 12.55 -20.16
N MET A 163 13.44 11.97 -21.21
CA MET A 163 13.50 10.51 -21.38
C MET A 163 14.63 9.91 -20.52
N PRO A 164 14.51 8.65 -20.05
CA PRO A 164 15.52 8.01 -19.20
C PRO A 164 16.93 7.94 -19.80
N PHE A 165 17.02 8.00 -21.13
CA PHE A 165 18.28 8.05 -21.88
C PHE A 165 18.39 9.29 -22.77
N GLY A 166 17.75 10.38 -22.34
CA GLY A 166 17.69 11.65 -23.07
C GLY A 166 18.90 12.53 -22.82
N GLY A 167 19.80 12.53 -23.80
CA GLY A 167 20.67 13.62 -24.24
C GLY A 167 20.55 13.74 -25.76
#